data_AF-A0A7S0WJW9-F1
#
_entry.id   AF-A0A7S0WJW9-F1
#
_cell.length_a   1.000
_cell.length_b   1.000
_cell.length_c   1.000
_cell.angle_alpha   90.00
_cell.angle_beta   90.00
_cell.angle_gamma   90.00
#
_symmetry.space_group_name_H-M   'P 1'
#
loop_
_entity.id
_entity.type
_entity.pdbx_description
1 polymer ?
#
loop_
_entity_poly.entity_id
_entity_poly.type
_entity_poly.pdbx_seq_one_letter_code
_entity_poly.pdbx_strand_id
1 'polypeptide(L)'
;LKFDVDETSATRLKIWRELSMGDRAQFYYPSDMLATSTRDEAFVRQGVALEASQGGMATSFCVGSLTPTEVDVLDLNTCERTLWSRESLDDTWTEVRGFAPPVVSIDAIHRA
;
A
#
# COMPACT_ATOMS: atom_id res chain seq x y z
N LEU A 1 -4.70 -8.60 -6.17
CA LEU A 1 -3.35 -8.24 -5.69
C LEU A 1 -2.42 -9.42 -5.98
N LYS A 2 -1.30 -9.20 -6.67
CA LYS A 2 -0.28 -10.23 -6.92
C LYS A 2 0.98 -9.88 -6.15
N PHE A 3 1.57 -10.84 -5.45
CA PHE A 3 2.81 -10.63 -4.70
C PHE A 3 3.97 -11.29 -5.41
N ASP A 4 5.05 -10.54 -5.56
CA ASP A 4 6.36 -11.03 -5.97
C ASP A 4 7.21 -11.29 -4.73
N VAL A 5 7.54 -12.56 -4.54
CA VAL A 5 8.34 -13.09 -3.42
C VAL A 5 9.61 -13.78 -3.91
N ASP A 6 9.88 -13.76 -5.21
CA ASP A 6 11.08 -14.36 -5.78
C ASP A 6 12.32 -13.56 -5.35
N GLU A 7 13.30 -14.22 -4.77
CA GLU A 7 14.56 -13.61 -4.33
C GLU A 7 15.42 -13.11 -5.49
N THR A 8 15.21 -13.66 -6.69
CA THR A 8 15.90 -13.27 -7.92
C THR A 8 15.17 -12.17 -8.71
N SER A 9 14.01 -11.71 -8.23
CA SER A 9 13.23 -10.69 -8.91
C SER A 9 13.96 -9.34 -8.98
N ALA A 10 14.24 -8.90 -10.21
CA ALA A 10 14.82 -7.58 -10.48
C ALA A 10 13.92 -6.44 -9.99
N THR A 11 12.59 -6.62 -10.07
CA THR A 11 11.60 -5.64 -9.60
C THR A 11 11.65 -5.52 -8.08
N ARG A 12 11.68 -6.67 -7.38
CA ARG A 12 11.79 -6.72 -5.92
C ARG A 12 13.07 -6.06 -5.43
N LEU A 13 14.20 -6.39 -6.06
CA LEU A 13 15.50 -5.78 -5.73
C LEU A 13 15.52 -4.27 -6.01
N LYS A 14 14.90 -3.83 -7.11
CA LYS A 14 14.80 -2.40 -7.44
C LYS A 14 14.05 -1.64 -6.35
N ILE A 15 12.86 -2.10 -5.98
CA ILE A 15 12.03 -1.45 -4.95
C ILE A 15 12.75 -1.48 -3.60
N TRP A 16 13.36 -2.60 -3.23
CA TRP A 16 14.18 -2.67 -2.01
C TRP A 16 15.24 -1.56 -1.96
N ARG A 17 15.93 -1.31 -3.08
CA ARG A 17 16.96 -0.27 -3.20
C ARG A 17 16.42 1.16 -3.13
N GLU A 18 15.15 1.37 -3.43
CA GLU A 18 14.48 2.68 -3.35
C GLU A 18 13.99 3.00 -1.94
N LEU A 19 13.78 1.97 -1.09
CA LEU A 19 13.42 2.17 0.31
C LEU A 19 14.54 2.85 1.09
N SER A 20 14.16 3.70 2.04
CA SER A 20 15.08 4.28 3.00
C SER A 20 15.66 3.19 3.92
N MET A 21 16.78 3.47 4.59
CA MET A 21 17.32 2.55 5.59
C MET A 21 16.32 2.28 6.71
N GLY A 22 15.53 3.28 7.11
CA GLY A 22 14.49 3.13 8.14
C GLY A 22 13.33 2.22 7.72
N ASP A 23 12.96 2.23 6.44
CA ASP A 23 11.90 1.35 5.93
C ASP A 23 12.38 -0.09 5.79
N ARG A 24 13.61 -0.28 5.30
CA ARG A 24 14.24 -1.61 5.20
C ARG A 24 14.38 -2.27 6.56
N ALA A 25 14.72 -1.48 7.57
CA ALA A 25 14.83 -1.85 8.97
C ALA A 25 13.58 -2.59 9.48
N GLN A 26 12.39 -2.17 9.03
CA GLN A 26 11.13 -2.77 9.47
C GLN A 26 10.98 -4.25 9.13
N PHE A 27 11.68 -4.74 8.08
CA PHE A 27 11.61 -6.14 7.68
C PHE A 27 12.47 -7.08 8.55
N TYR A 28 13.25 -6.50 9.47
CA TYR A 28 14.09 -7.22 10.42
C TYR A 28 13.50 -7.24 11.85
N TYR A 29 12.28 -6.76 12.04
CA TYR A 29 11.57 -6.98 13.32
C TYR A 29 11.30 -8.47 13.55
N PRO A 30 11.38 -8.94 14.81
CA PRO A 30 10.85 -10.25 15.18
C PRO A 30 9.36 -10.35 14.83
N SER A 31 8.90 -11.52 14.40
CA SER A 31 7.53 -11.75 13.95
C SER A 31 6.46 -11.50 15.02
N ASP A 32 6.84 -11.54 16.29
CA ASP A 32 5.98 -11.43 17.46
C ASP A 32 6.09 -10.08 18.18
N MET A 33 6.93 -9.16 17.71
CA MET A 33 7.26 -7.95 18.45
C MET A 33 7.45 -6.74 17.53
N LEU A 34 6.69 -5.67 17.81
CA LEU A 34 6.92 -4.34 17.25
C LEU A 34 7.40 -3.41 18.36
N ALA A 35 8.39 -2.58 18.04
CA ALA A 35 8.86 -1.57 18.97
C ALA A 35 7.78 -0.50 19.20
N THR A 36 7.62 -0.10 20.45
CA THR A 36 6.72 1.01 20.82
C THR A 36 7.42 2.36 20.79
N SER A 37 8.75 2.37 20.76
CA SER A 37 9.58 3.58 20.68
C SER A 37 10.94 3.29 20.05
N THR A 38 11.68 4.34 19.68
CA THR A 38 13.04 4.24 19.14
C THR A 38 14.11 3.82 20.15
N ARG A 39 13.76 3.76 21.45
CA ARG A 39 14.63 3.28 22.54
C ARG A 39 14.38 1.83 22.92
N ASP A 40 13.36 1.23 22.32
CA ASP A 40 12.98 -0.16 22.55
C ASP A 40 14.09 -1.10 22.07
N GLU A 41 14.34 -2.18 22.80
CA GLU A 41 15.35 -3.17 22.41
C GLU A 41 15.03 -3.77 21.03
N ALA A 42 13.74 -3.95 20.71
CA ALA A 42 13.32 -4.44 19.40
C ALA A 42 13.75 -3.48 18.28
N PHE A 43 13.64 -2.16 18.51
CA PHE A 43 14.05 -1.13 17.56
C PHE A 43 15.57 -1.13 17.35
N VAL A 44 16.35 -1.33 18.42
CA VAL A 44 17.81 -1.40 18.30
C VAL A 44 18.23 -2.68 17.58
N ARG A 45 17.64 -3.83 17.92
CA ARG A 45 17.97 -5.14 17.33
C ARG A 45 17.73 -5.18 15.82
N GLN A 46 16.62 -4.62 15.34
CA GLN A 46 16.34 -4.60 13.90
C GLN A 46 17.38 -3.77 13.13
N GLY A 47 17.85 -2.66 13.70
CA GLY A 47 18.84 -1.79 13.06
C GLY A 47 20.19 -2.50 12.93
N VAL A 48 20.62 -3.16 14.01
CA VAL A 48 21.82 -4.00 14.02
C VAL A 48 21.70 -5.15 13.01
N ALA A 49 20.54 -5.79 12.90
CA ALA A 49 20.31 -6.87 11.93
C ALA A 49 20.39 -6.37 10.48
N LEU A 50 19.82 -5.19 10.18
CA LEU A 50 19.94 -4.56 8.87
C LEU A 50 21.40 -4.21 8.54
N GLU A 51 22.15 -3.63 9.49
CA GLU A 51 23.57 -3.33 9.30
C GLU A 51 24.40 -4.61 9.07
N ALA A 52 24.15 -5.67 9.84
CA ALA A 52 24.79 -6.96 9.68
C ALA A 52 24.50 -7.60 8.31
N SER A 53 23.31 -7.36 7.75
CA SER A 53 22.94 -7.76 6.39
C SER A 53 23.64 -6.93 5.29
N GLN A 54 24.39 -5.89 5.66
CA GLN A 54 24.99 -4.91 4.74
C GLN A 54 23.93 -4.24 3.84
N GLY A 55 22.73 -4.03 4.37
CA GLY A 55 21.58 -3.51 3.61
C GLY A 55 20.97 -4.52 2.63
N GLY A 56 21.29 -5.81 2.80
CA GLY A 56 20.72 -6.92 2.05
C GLY A 56 19.20 -7.01 2.22
N MET A 57 18.54 -7.56 1.19
CA MET A 57 17.10 -7.70 1.17
C MET A 57 16.64 -8.80 2.13
N ALA A 58 15.72 -8.47 3.03
CA ALA A 58 15.12 -9.44 3.93
C ALA A 58 14.28 -10.46 3.15
N THR A 59 14.31 -11.73 3.55
CA THR A 59 13.54 -12.80 2.90
C THR A 59 12.02 -12.58 3.03
N SER A 60 11.60 -11.92 4.11
CA SER A 60 10.22 -11.50 4.39
C SER A 60 9.72 -10.34 3.53
N PHE A 61 10.62 -9.59 2.87
CA PHE A 61 10.23 -8.47 2.01
C PHE A 61 9.49 -8.96 0.77
N CYS A 62 8.31 -8.40 0.46
CA CYS A 62 7.58 -8.74 -0.75
C CYS A 62 7.13 -7.48 -1.49
N VAL A 63 6.95 -7.59 -2.81
CA VAL A 63 6.37 -6.50 -3.62
C VAL A 63 4.97 -6.90 -4.06
N GLY A 64 3.96 -6.15 -3.60
CA GLY A 64 2.59 -6.29 -4.07
C GLY A 64 2.35 -5.41 -5.30
N SER A 65 1.85 -5.99 -6.39
CA SER A 65 1.33 -5.27 -7.54
C SER A 65 -0.20 -5.33 -7.57
N LEU A 66 -0.82 -4.16 -7.54
CA LEU A 66 -2.26 -3.98 -7.75
C LEU A 66 -2.47 -3.52 -9.18
N THR A 67 -3.17 -4.33 -9.97
CA THR A 67 -3.60 -3.97 -11.32
C THR A 67 -5.12 -3.80 -11.28
N PRO A 68 -5.63 -2.56 -11.12
CA PRO A 68 -7.06 -2.34 -10.96
C PRO A 68 -7.81 -2.64 -12.26
N THR A 69 -8.99 -3.22 -12.13
CA THR A 69 -10.01 -3.30 -13.19
C THR A 69 -11.05 -2.20 -13.04
N GLU A 70 -11.10 -1.54 -11.88
CA GLU A 70 -11.99 -0.43 -11.58
C GLU A 70 -11.23 0.65 -10.80
N VAL A 71 -11.48 1.91 -11.15
CA VAL A 71 -10.96 3.10 -10.47
C VAL A 71 -12.11 4.09 -10.34
N ASP A 72 -12.42 4.47 -9.10
CA ASP A 72 -13.51 5.38 -8.78
C ASP A 72 -12.95 6.61 -8.07
N VAL A 73 -13.19 7.78 -8.66
CA VAL A 73 -12.68 9.07 -8.17
C VAL A 73 -13.85 9.99 -7.89
N LEU A 74 -13.87 10.54 -6.67
CA LEU A 74 -14.83 11.53 -6.21
C LEU A 74 -14.11 12.83 -5.87
N ASP A 75 -14.46 13.92 -6.56
CA ASP A 75 -14.08 15.27 -6.17
C ASP A 75 -15.11 15.82 -5.19
N LEU A 76 -14.71 16.08 -3.95
CA LEU A 76 -15.58 16.60 -2.90
C LEU A 76 -15.90 18.10 -3.07
N ASN A 77 -15.12 18.85 -3.86
CA ASN A 77 -15.37 20.26 -4.10
C ASN A 77 -16.52 20.47 -5.09
N THR A 78 -16.57 19.64 -6.13
CA THR A 78 -17.57 19.72 -7.21
C THR A 78 -18.66 18.65 -7.10
N CYS A 79 -18.47 17.67 -6.23
CA CYS A 79 -19.25 16.43 -6.16
C CYS A 79 -19.19 15.60 -7.47
N GLU A 80 -18.28 15.89 -8.39
CA GLU A 80 -18.10 15.10 -9.60
C GLU A 80 -17.52 13.74 -9.25
N ARG A 81 -18.08 12.69 -9.87
CA ARG A 81 -17.61 11.32 -9.73
C ARG A 81 -17.29 10.76 -11.11
N THR A 82 -16.10 10.18 -11.24
CA THR A 82 -15.69 9.48 -12.46
C THR A 82 -15.30 8.06 -12.11
N LEU A 83 -15.94 7.10 -12.78
CA LEU A 83 -15.65 5.68 -12.69
C LEU A 83 -15.00 5.24 -14.01
N TRP A 84 -13.80 4.66 -13.93
CA TRP A 84 -13.20 3.91 -15.02
C TRP A 84 -13.28 2.42 -14.70
N SER A 85 -13.72 1.60 -15.66
CA SER A 85 -13.75 0.15 -15.52
C SER A 85 -13.34 -0.59 -16.80
N ARG A 86 -12.82 -1.81 -16.64
CA ARG A 86 -12.47 -2.75 -17.71
C ARG A 86 -12.74 -4.19 -17.26
N GLU A 87 -13.20 -5.05 -18.15
CA GLU A 87 -13.56 -6.43 -17.81
C GLU A 87 -12.32 -7.32 -17.61
N SER A 88 -11.28 -7.09 -18.41
CA SER A 88 -9.98 -7.76 -18.31
C SER A 88 -8.82 -6.77 -18.39
N LEU A 89 -7.60 -7.26 -18.17
CA LEU A 89 -6.40 -6.41 -18.18
C LEU A 89 -6.02 -5.92 -19.58
N ASP A 90 -6.45 -6.63 -20.62
CA ASP A 90 -6.14 -6.34 -22.02
C ASP A 90 -7.23 -5.46 -22.67
N ASP A 91 -8.34 -5.22 -21.97
CA ASP A 91 -9.44 -4.40 -22.46
C ASP A 91 -9.15 -2.90 -22.34
N THR A 92 -9.84 -2.14 -23.20
CA THR A 92 -9.90 -0.69 -23.10
C THR A 92 -10.74 -0.28 -21.89
N TRP A 93 -10.31 0.79 -21.22
CA TRP A 93 -11.11 1.40 -20.16
C TRP A 93 -12.40 2.00 -20.71
N THR A 94 -13.50 1.70 -20.04
CA THR A 94 -14.77 2.42 -20.16
C THR A 94 -14.84 3.48 -19.09
N GLU A 95 -15.51 4.59 -19.37
CA GLU A 95 -15.59 5.74 -18.48
C GLU A 95 -17.05 6.15 -18.28
N VAL A 96 -17.44 6.31 -17.02
CA VAL A 96 -18.76 6.83 -16.62
C VAL A 96 -18.55 8.05 -15.74
N ARG A 97 -19.16 9.17 -16.12
CA ARG A 97 -19.13 10.42 -15.36
C ARG A 97 -20.50 10.75 -14.81
N GLY A 98 -20.51 11.38 -13.64
CA GLY A 98 -21.71 11.94 -13.05
C GLY A 98 -21.38 12.75 -11.82
N PHE A 99 -22.39 12.88 -10.95
CA PHE A 99 -22.23 13.49 -9.65
C PHE A 99 -22.49 12.43 -8.58
N ALA A 100 -21.78 12.50 -7.45
CA ALA A 100 -22.12 11.70 -6.30
C ALA A 100 -23.55 12.04 -5.85
N PRO A 101 -24.36 11.02 -5.49
CA PRO A 101 -25.67 11.29 -4.91
C PRO A 101 -25.49 12.11 -3.62
N PRO A 102 -26.46 12.99 -3.29
CA PRO A 102 -26.40 13.76 -2.06
C PRO A 102 -26.27 12.82 -0.85
N VAL A 103 -25.26 13.06 -0.01
CA VAL A 103 -25.09 12.32 1.24
C VAL A 103 -26.16 12.78 2.22
N VAL A 104 -27.19 11.96 2.43
CA VAL A 104 -28.19 12.21 3.47
C VAL A 104 -27.69 11.56 4.76
N SER A 105 -27.31 12.37 5.75
CA SER A 105 -27.05 11.86 7.10
C SER A 105 -28.36 11.35 7.70
N ILE A 106 -28.33 10.13 8.26
CA ILE A 106 -29.50 9.42 8.80
C ILE A 106 -30.14 10.19 9.98
N ASP A 107 -29.40 11.09 10.62
CA ASP A 107 -29.92 11.95 11.71
C ASP A 107 -30.92 13.01 11.25
N ALA A 108 -30.96 13.36 9.96
CA ALA A 108 -31.90 14.33 9.41
C ALA A 108 -33.32 13.77 9.24
N ILE A 109 -33.51 12.45 9.32
CA ILE A 109 -34.80 11.78 9.06
C ILE A 109 -35.70 11.76 10.30
N HIS A 110 -35.15 12.00 11.51
CA HIS A 110 -35.91 11.91 12.76
C HIS A 110 -36.47 13.25 13.28
N ARG A 111 -36.44 14.33 12.48
CA ARG A 111 -36.98 15.65 12.87
C ARG A 111 -37.83 16.30 11.77
N ALA A 112 -38.70 15.51 11.12
CA ALA A 112 -39.78 16.02 10.27
C ALA A 112 -41.13 15.64 10.86
#